data_AF-A0A0C4EPT3-F1
#
_entry.id   AF-A0A0C4EPT3-F1
#
_cell.length_a   1.000
_cell.length_b   1.000
_cell.length_c   1.000
_cell.angle_alpha   90.00
_cell.angle_beta   90.00
_cell.angle_gamma   90.00
#
_symmetry.space_group_name_H-M   'P 1'
#
loop_
_entity.id
_entity.type
_entity.pdbx_description
1 polymer ?
#
loop_
_entity_poly.entity_id
_entity_poly.type
_entity_poly.pdbx_seq_one_letter_code
_entity_poly.pdbx_strand_id
1 'polypeptide(L)'
;MPAIPSNTKINEFKKASIVICTPLGFAALDSMLAPKTTAKINRALALVNATVDSQLIEVAGIARLPSKDLKIYTSNHSQSRWLLTNKHIWTDLVCDKLKNFPS
;
A
#
# COMPACT_ATOMS: atom_id res chain seq x y z
N MET A 1 -36.02 14.75 -3.47
CA MET A 1 -34.61 15.20 -3.58
C MET A 1 -33.71 14.01 -3.33
N PRO A 2 -32.60 13.84 -4.07
CA PRO A 2 -31.64 12.79 -3.74
C PRO A 2 -31.03 13.08 -2.36
N ALA A 3 -30.97 12.07 -1.50
CA ALA A 3 -30.40 12.20 -0.17
C ALA A 3 -28.90 12.48 -0.26
N ILE A 4 -28.41 13.48 0.49
CA ILE A 4 -26.98 13.78 0.58
C ILE A 4 -26.28 12.55 1.17
N PRO A 5 -25.29 11.97 0.48
CA PRO A 5 -24.58 10.81 0.99
C PRO A 5 -23.81 11.15 2.27
N SER A 6 -23.68 10.19 3.18
CA SER A 6 -22.96 10.39 4.43
C SER A 6 -21.48 10.68 4.19
N ASN A 7 -20.84 11.39 5.13
CA ASN A 7 -19.40 11.63 5.08
C ASN A 7 -18.58 10.34 4.99
N THR A 8 -19.05 9.24 5.59
CA THR A 8 -18.45 7.92 5.45
C THR A 8 -18.38 7.49 3.99
N LYS A 9 -19.52 7.58 3.29
CA LYS A 9 -19.64 7.19 1.87
C LYS A 9 -18.84 8.11 0.95
N ILE A 10 -18.70 9.40 1.29
CA ILE A 10 -17.85 10.33 0.54
C ILE A 10 -16.36 10.04 0.77
N ASN A 11 -15.96 9.73 2.01
CA ASN A 11 -14.57 9.44 2.36
C ASN A 11 -14.07 8.13 1.76
N GLU A 12 -14.94 7.16 1.49
CA GLU A 12 -14.58 5.93 0.78
C GLU A 12 -13.90 6.23 -0.56
N PHE A 13 -14.31 7.28 -1.27
CA PHE A 13 -13.76 7.63 -2.58
C PHE A 13 -12.58 8.62 -2.53
N LYS A 14 -12.15 9.04 -1.33
CA LYS A 14 -10.98 9.91 -1.20
C LYS A 14 -9.70 9.09 -1.31
N LYS A 15 -8.68 9.69 -1.96
CA LYS A 15 -7.32 9.16 -1.98
C LYS A 15 -6.87 8.90 -0.54
N ALA A 16 -6.32 7.71 -0.33
CA ALA A 16 -5.85 7.28 0.97
C ALA A 16 -4.35 7.00 0.92
N SER A 17 -3.74 6.88 2.10
CA SER A 17 -2.35 6.47 2.21
C SER A 17 -2.12 5.67 3.46
N ILE A 18 -1.19 4.71 3.40
CA ILE A 18 -0.74 3.95 4.56
C ILE A 18 0.76 4.07 4.73
N VAL A 19 1.24 3.77 5.94
CA VAL A 19 2.67 3.66 6.23
C VAL A 19 2.98 2.22 6.59
N ILE A 20 4.00 1.67 5.92
CA ILE A 20 4.57 0.36 6.18
C ILE A 20 5.94 0.58 6.82
N CYS A 21 6.06 0.23 8.10
CA CYS A 21 7.24 0.57 8.92
C CYS A 21 8.45 -0.33 8.60
N THR A 22 9.55 0.18 8.07
CA THR A 22 10.62 -0.74 7.69
C THR A 22 11.41 -1.26 8.91
N PRO A 23 12.00 -2.48 8.84
CA PRO A 23 12.85 -2.96 9.93
C PRO A 23 14.03 -2.03 10.19
N LEU A 24 14.57 -2.06 11.42
CA LEU A 24 15.73 -1.24 11.77
C LEU A 24 16.91 -1.53 10.82
N GLY A 25 17.53 -0.47 10.28
CA GLY A 25 18.64 -0.60 9.32
C GLY A 25 18.22 -1.03 7.91
N PHE A 26 16.94 -0.98 7.58
CA PHE A 26 16.45 -1.30 6.24
C PHE A 26 16.93 -0.27 5.20
N ALA A 27 17.81 -0.73 4.30
CA ALA A 27 18.34 0.05 3.19
C ALA A 27 18.07 -0.57 1.82
N ALA A 28 17.31 -1.67 1.76
CA ALA A 28 17.15 -2.48 0.54
C ALA A 28 16.49 -1.73 -0.62
N LEU A 29 15.72 -0.68 -0.32
CA LEU A 29 15.07 0.16 -1.34
C LEU A 29 15.79 1.48 -1.56
N ASP A 30 16.83 1.84 -0.80
CA ASP A 30 17.41 3.19 -0.79
C ASP A 30 17.89 3.63 -2.18
N SER A 31 18.51 2.74 -2.95
CA SER A 31 19.00 3.00 -4.30
C SER A 31 17.94 2.89 -5.40
N MET A 32 16.74 2.38 -5.09
CA MET A 32 15.67 2.28 -6.09
C MET A 32 14.95 3.61 -6.26
N LEU A 33 14.45 3.88 -7.46
CA LEU A 33 13.57 5.02 -7.69
C LEU A 33 12.14 4.71 -7.23
N ALA A 34 11.38 5.76 -6.89
CA ALA A 34 10.00 5.61 -6.44
C ALA A 34 9.10 4.88 -7.48
N PRO A 35 9.12 5.23 -8.79
CA PRO A 35 8.31 4.52 -9.79
C PRO A 35 8.66 3.02 -9.91
N LYS A 36 9.95 2.68 -9.81
CA LYS A 36 10.43 1.29 -9.84
C LYS A 36 9.94 0.51 -8.62
N THR A 37 9.90 1.16 -7.46
CA THR A 37 9.35 0.57 -6.22
C THR A 37 7.84 0.37 -6.33
N THR A 38 7.10 1.37 -6.84
CA THR A 38 5.66 1.26 -7.11
C THR A 38 5.34 0.11 -8.06
N ALA A 39 6.07 -0.01 -9.18
CA ALA A 39 5.88 -1.10 -10.13
C ALA A 39 6.12 -2.48 -9.50
N LYS A 40 7.13 -2.61 -8.63
CA LYS A 40 7.38 -3.83 -7.85
C LYS A 40 6.20 -4.17 -6.94
N ILE A 41 5.65 -3.18 -6.24
CA ILE A 41 4.50 -3.38 -5.36
C ILE A 41 3.28 -3.83 -6.17
N ASN A 42 2.96 -3.15 -7.27
CA ASN A 42 1.83 -3.54 -8.12
C ASN A 42 2.00 -4.95 -8.69
N ARG A 43 3.22 -5.35 -9.06
CA ARG A 43 3.51 -6.73 -9.47
C ARG A 43 3.28 -7.74 -8.34
N ALA A 44 3.72 -7.44 -7.13
CA ALA A 44 3.47 -8.29 -5.96
C ALA A 44 1.97 -8.44 -5.66
N LEU A 45 1.21 -7.35 -5.73
CA LEU A 45 -0.24 -7.35 -5.54
C LEU A 45 -0.96 -8.16 -6.63
N ALA A 46 -0.53 -8.06 -7.89
CA ALA A 46 -1.05 -8.88 -8.96
C ALA A 46 -0.76 -10.38 -8.76
N LEU A 47 0.44 -10.74 -8.28
CA LEU A 47 0.79 -12.15 -8.02
C LEU A 47 -0.08 -12.81 -6.95
N VAL A 48 -0.58 -12.04 -5.98
CA VAL A 48 -1.46 -12.55 -4.91
C VAL A 48 -2.94 -12.34 -5.21
N ASN A 49 -3.28 -11.91 -6.45
CA ASN A 49 -4.63 -11.56 -6.87
C ASN A 49 -5.33 -10.63 -5.87
N ALA A 50 -4.61 -9.59 -5.41
CA ALA A 50 -5.14 -8.65 -4.44
C ALA A 50 -6.31 -7.85 -5.02
N THR A 51 -7.54 -8.11 -4.57
CA THR A 51 -8.73 -7.40 -5.03
C THR A 51 -9.58 -6.85 -3.88
N VAL A 52 -10.21 -5.70 -4.11
CA VAL A 52 -11.29 -5.15 -3.27
C VAL A 52 -12.45 -4.81 -4.18
N ASP A 53 -13.67 -5.23 -3.81
CA ASP A 53 -14.89 -5.02 -4.62
C ASP A 53 -14.73 -5.47 -6.09
N SER A 54 -14.06 -6.62 -6.29
CA SER A 54 -13.70 -7.19 -7.60
C SER A 54 -12.76 -6.32 -8.46
N GLN A 55 -12.18 -5.26 -7.91
CA GLN A 55 -11.15 -4.46 -8.58
C GLN A 55 -9.77 -4.82 -8.05
N LEU A 56 -8.80 -4.97 -8.97
CA LEU A 56 -7.41 -5.16 -8.60
C LEU A 56 -6.90 -3.94 -7.81
N ILE A 57 -6.17 -4.21 -6.73
CA ILE A 57 -5.56 -3.13 -5.94
C ILE A 57 -4.35 -2.60 -6.70
N GLU A 58 -4.37 -1.30 -6.97
CA GLU A 58 -3.24 -0.59 -7.57
C GLU A 58 -2.75 0.52 -6.65
N VAL A 59 -1.44 0.57 -6.48
CA VAL A 59 -0.74 1.66 -5.79
C VAL A 59 -0.43 2.74 -6.81
N ALA A 60 -0.88 3.97 -6.51
CA ALA A 60 -0.64 5.14 -7.35
C ALA A 60 0.80 5.68 -7.23
N GLY A 61 1.43 5.43 -6.08
CA GLY A 61 2.80 5.86 -5.85
C GLY A 61 3.26 5.57 -4.43
N ILE A 62 4.54 5.86 -4.20
CA ILE A 62 5.16 5.74 -2.89
C ILE A 62 5.97 6.98 -2.55
N ALA A 63 6.10 7.25 -1.26
CA ALA A 63 7.08 8.17 -0.69
C ALA A 63 7.86 7.44 0.40
N ARG A 64 9.15 7.75 0.51
CA ARG A 64 9.97 7.31 1.64
C ARG A 64 9.95 8.40 2.70
N LEU A 65 9.64 8.02 3.93
CA LEU A 65 9.70 8.92 5.07
C LEU A 65 11.15 9.06 5.56
N PRO A 66 11.48 10.13 6.31
CA PRO A 66 12.79 10.26 6.94
C PRO A 66 13.17 9.09 7.85
N SER A 67 12.17 8.43 8.44
CA SER A 67 12.32 7.18 9.23
C SER A 67 12.70 5.95 8.40
N LYS A 68 12.80 6.08 7.06
CA LYS A 68 12.91 4.99 6.08
C LYS A 68 11.65 4.15 5.91
N ASP A 69 10.56 4.50 6.59
CA ASP A 69 9.26 3.87 6.37
C ASP A 69 8.70 4.20 4.98
N LEU A 70 7.87 3.30 4.47
CA LEU A 70 7.26 3.44 3.17
C LEU A 70 5.84 3.97 3.30
N LYS A 71 5.60 5.19 2.83
CA LYS A 71 4.25 5.73 2.64
C LYS A 71 3.73 5.35 1.27
N ILE A 72 2.61 4.63 1.22
CA ILE A 72 1.99 4.10 0.00
C ILE A 72 0.70 4.87 -0.23
N TYR A 73 0.50 5.35 -1.47
CA TYR A 73 -0.71 6.07 -1.86
C TYR A 73 -1.65 5.15 -2.66
N THR A 74 -2.91 5.09 -2.24
CA THR A 74 -3.96 4.31 -2.86
C THR A 74 -5.12 5.19 -3.32
N SER A 75 -5.93 4.65 -4.23
CA SER A 75 -7.07 5.35 -4.80
C SER A 75 -8.19 5.57 -3.79
N ASN A 76 -8.39 4.62 -2.86
CA ASN A 76 -9.46 4.65 -1.88
C ASN A 76 -9.06 4.02 -0.53
N HIS A 77 -9.92 4.21 0.48
CA HIS A 77 -9.67 3.75 1.84
C HIS A 77 -9.73 2.21 1.97
N SER A 78 -10.60 1.56 1.21
CA SER A 78 -10.77 0.10 1.26
C SER A 78 -9.51 -0.63 0.78
N GLN A 79 -8.89 -0.14 -0.30
CA GLN A 79 -7.59 -0.62 -0.79
C GLN A 79 -6.48 -0.41 0.23
N SER A 80 -6.36 0.79 0.83
CA SER A 80 -5.37 1.02 1.88
C SER A 80 -5.55 0.08 3.07
N ARG A 81 -6.80 -0.16 3.47
CA ARG A 81 -7.10 -1.06 4.60
C ARG A 81 -6.72 -2.50 4.26
N TRP A 82 -7.04 -2.96 3.05
CA TRP A 82 -6.63 -4.28 2.59
C TRP A 82 -5.11 -4.43 2.61
N LEU A 83 -4.36 -3.43 2.09
CA LEU A 83 -2.90 -3.47 2.06
C LEU A 83 -2.30 -3.60 3.47
N LEU A 84 -2.85 -2.88 4.45
CA LEU A 84 -2.37 -2.91 5.82
C LEU A 84 -2.68 -4.25 6.51
N THR A 85 -3.92 -4.74 6.38
CA THR A 85 -4.35 -6.02 6.97
C THR A 85 -3.58 -7.20 6.37
N ASN A 86 -3.32 -7.16 5.07
CA ASN A 86 -2.68 -8.26 4.33
C ASN A 86 -1.20 -8.01 4.06
N LYS A 87 -0.54 -7.09 4.80
CA LYS A 87 0.86 -6.71 4.58
C LYS A 87 1.79 -7.91 4.44
N HIS A 88 1.62 -8.90 5.31
CA HIS A 88 2.39 -10.15 5.36
C HIS A 88 2.28 -11.01 4.09
N ILE A 89 1.24 -10.84 3.28
CA ILE A 89 1.03 -11.63 2.05
C ILE A 89 1.85 -11.08 0.88
N TRP A 90 2.00 -9.75 0.80
CA TRP A 90 2.57 -9.10 -0.38
C TRP A 90 3.92 -8.44 -0.13
N THR A 91 4.27 -8.03 1.10
CA THR A 91 5.54 -7.33 1.36
C THR A 91 6.77 -8.19 1.07
N ASP A 92 6.69 -9.49 1.32
CA ASP A 92 7.75 -10.46 1.05
C ASP A 92 8.08 -10.51 -0.44
N LEU A 93 7.05 -10.49 -1.29
CA LEU A 93 7.19 -10.52 -2.74
C LEU A 93 7.79 -9.22 -3.30
N VAL A 94 7.74 -8.12 -2.54
CA VAL A 94 8.39 -6.85 -2.90
C VAL A 94 9.87 -6.89 -2.53
N CYS A 95 10.16 -7.36 -1.31
CA CYS A 95 11.49 -7.55 -0.78
C CYS A 95 11.44 -8.48 0.44
N ASP A 96 12.20 -9.57 0.42
CA ASP A 96 12.27 -10.53 1.55
C ASP A 96 12.69 -9.87 2.88
N LYS A 97 13.40 -8.74 2.82
CA LYS A 97 13.80 -7.97 4.00
C LYS A 97 12.67 -7.15 4.62
N LEU A 98 11.50 -7.05 3.98
CA LEU A 98 10.27 -6.43 4.52
C LEU A 98 9.40 -7.42 5.30
N LYS A 99 9.81 -8.68 5.41
CA LYS A 99 9.04 -9.76 6.06
C LYS A 99 8.83 -9.59 7.57
N ASN A 100 9.72 -8.85 8.24
CA ASN A 100 9.83 -8.83 9.69
C ASN A 100 8.90 -7.82 10.38
N PHE A 101 7.60 -7.89 10.09
CA PHE A 101 6.59 -7.22 10.91
C PHE A 101 5.97 -8.22 11.88
N PRO A 102 6.03 -8.00 13.20
CA PRO A 102 5.16 -8.74 14.10
C PRO A 102 3.70 -8.38 13.78
N SER A 103 2.85 -9.41 13.81
CA SER A 103 1.39 -9.34 13.72
C SER A 103 0.79 -8.52 14.86
#